data_AF-A0A9E5ZNB7-F1
#
_entry.id   AF-A0A9E5ZNB7-F1
#
_cell.length_a   1.000
_cell.length_b   1.000
_cell.length_c   1.000
_cell.angle_alpha   90.00
_cell.angle_beta   90.00
_cell.angle_gamma   90.00
#
_symmetry.space_group_name_H-M   'P 1'
#
loop_
_entity.id
_entity.type
_entity.pdbx_description
1 polymer ?
#
loop_
_entity_poly.entity_id
_entity_poly.type
_entity_poly.pdbx_seq_one_letter_code
_entity_poly.pdbx_strand_id
1 'polypeptide(L)'
;MAKFFDSLIDKLQGIADLEVNEVAFKISQEKQLQDLVIRLNTEGEPTSQLYELGEDSLGKPLKGKTILRDGEYRPFTITEKRKKGQKTSNPTLKDSGSFYNSFMVVPYRGGFEIKANPFAGDTNLFEELGSNIVGLNDSNLQIVIDVYKNKFLEEVEKRVRA
;
A
#
# COMPACT_ATOMS: atom_id res chain seq x y z
N MET A 1 51.82 -9.44 -5.71
CA MET A 1 51.06 -8.18 -5.55
C MET A 1 50.48 -8.15 -4.15
N ALA A 2 50.50 -7.00 -3.48
CA ALA A 2 50.06 -6.88 -2.10
C ALA A 2 48.56 -7.22 -1.99
N LYS A 3 48.22 -8.25 -1.22
CA LYS A 3 46.84 -8.70 -0.90
C LYS A 3 46.06 -7.70 -0.02
N PHE A 4 46.54 -6.47 0.08
CA PHE A 4 46.02 -5.45 0.99
C PHE A 4 44.58 -5.05 0.64
N PHE A 5 44.23 -5.14 -0.65
CA PHE A 5 42.91 -4.75 -1.14
C PHE A 5 41.99 -5.91 -1.49
N ASP A 6 42.44 -7.17 -1.43
CA ASP A 6 41.64 -8.34 -1.82
C ASP A 6 40.30 -8.38 -1.05
N SER A 7 40.35 -8.16 0.27
CA SER A 7 39.15 -8.09 1.11
C SER A 7 38.20 -6.94 0.74
N LEU A 8 38.72 -5.79 0.28
CA LEU A 8 37.89 -4.68 -0.18
C LEU A 8 37.26 -4.99 -1.55
N ILE A 9 38.02 -5.62 -2.45
CA ILE A 9 37.55 -6.05 -3.77
C ILE A 9 36.42 -7.07 -3.61
N ASP A 10 36.60 -8.07 -2.74
CA ASP A 10 35.59 -9.11 -2.48
C ASP A 10 34.26 -8.51 -1.98
N LYS A 11 34.34 -7.51 -1.08
CA LYS A 11 33.15 -6.81 -0.56
C LYS A 11 32.44 -6.00 -1.63
N LEU A 12 33.18 -5.27 -2.46
CA LEU A 12 32.62 -4.51 -3.57
C LEU A 12 31.98 -5.43 -4.62
N GLN A 13 32.62 -6.57 -4.91
CA GLN A 13 32.08 -7.58 -5.81
C GLN A 13 30.76 -8.14 -5.27
N GLY A 14 30.69 -8.45 -3.96
CA GLY A 14 29.45 -8.91 -3.33
C GLY A 14 28.28 -7.92 -3.44
N ILE A 15 28.56 -6.61 -3.43
CA ILE A 15 27.54 -5.57 -3.70
C ILE A 15 27.20 -5.52 -5.19
N ALA A 16 28.19 -5.58 -6.07
CA ALA A 16 27.97 -5.55 -7.52
C ALA A 16 27.13 -6.74 -8.01
N ASP A 17 27.27 -7.89 -7.38
CA ASP A 17 26.51 -9.11 -7.66
C ASP A 17 25.11 -9.11 -7.02
N LEU A 18 24.69 -8.02 -6.36
CA LEU A 18 23.38 -7.91 -5.73
C LEU A 18 22.27 -7.78 -6.77
N GLU A 19 21.47 -8.84 -6.88
CA GLU A 19 20.24 -8.84 -7.69
C GLU A 19 19.13 -8.00 -7.01
N VAL A 20 19.10 -6.70 -7.28
CA VAL A 20 18.17 -5.74 -6.67
C VAL A 20 16.70 -6.18 -6.78
N ASN A 21 16.31 -6.73 -7.95
CA ASN A 21 14.93 -7.19 -8.17
C ASN A 21 14.57 -8.41 -7.30
N GLU A 22 15.55 -9.27 -6.99
CA GLU A 22 15.37 -10.42 -6.12
C GLU A 22 15.28 -9.99 -4.66
N VAL A 23 16.07 -8.99 -4.24
CA VAL A 23 15.94 -8.40 -2.90
C VAL A 23 14.57 -7.72 -2.75
N ALA A 24 14.14 -6.94 -3.74
CA ALA A 24 12.81 -6.32 -3.73
C ALA A 24 11.69 -7.37 -3.63
N PHE A 25 11.82 -8.49 -4.34
CA PHE A 25 10.88 -9.60 -4.27
C PHE A 25 10.84 -10.24 -2.87
N LYS A 26 12.00 -10.49 -2.26
CA LYS A 26 12.05 -11.04 -0.89
C LYS A 26 11.43 -10.09 0.12
N ILE A 27 11.69 -8.80 -0.01
CA ILE A 27 11.08 -7.77 0.83
C ILE A 27 9.55 -7.77 0.65
N SER A 28 9.03 -7.82 -0.59
CA SER A 28 7.57 -7.86 -0.83
C SER A 28 6.87 -9.11 -0.30
N GLN A 29 7.59 -10.22 -0.11
CA GLN A 29 7.07 -11.42 0.52
C GLN A 29 6.91 -11.32 2.03
N GLU A 30 7.50 -10.30 2.67
CA GLU A 30 7.40 -10.16 4.12
C GLU A 30 5.99 -9.76 4.55
N LYS A 31 5.38 -10.59 5.43
CA LYS A 31 4.02 -10.35 5.94
C LYS A 31 3.86 -8.96 6.54
N GLN A 32 4.85 -8.46 7.28
CA GLN A 32 4.80 -7.12 7.89
C GLN A 32 4.68 -6.01 6.85
N LEU A 33 5.38 -6.12 5.72
CA LEU A 33 5.25 -5.16 4.63
C LEU A 33 3.88 -5.28 3.94
N GLN A 34 3.42 -6.50 3.69
CA GLN A 34 2.11 -6.72 3.08
C GLN A 34 0.98 -6.15 3.95
N ASP A 35 1.01 -6.45 5.25
CA ASP A 35 0.06 -5.92 6.23
C ASP A 35 0.12 -4.38 6.27
N LEU A 36 1.31 -3.77 6.24
CA LEU A 36 1.47 -2.32 6.19
C LEU A 36 0.85 -1.72 4.91
N VAL A 37 1.17 -2.26 3.74
CA VAL A 37 0.62 -1.81 2.45
C VAL A 37 -0.91 -1.89 2.46
N ILE A 38 -1.48 -2.99 2.96
CA ILE A 38 -2.92 -3.16 3.07
C ILE A 38 -3.52 -2.13 4.03
N ARG A 39 -2.91 -1.90 5.20
CA ARG A 39 -3.41 -0.91 6.17
C ARG A 39 -3.31 0.53 5.66
N LEU A 40 -2.22 0.90 4.98
CA LEU A 40 -2.08 2.22 4.35
C LEU A 40 -3.13 2.45 3.25
N ASN A 41 -3.55 1.41 2.54
CA ASN A 41 -4.63 1.52 1.57
C ASN A 41 -6.01 1.59 2.25
N THR A 42 -6.28 0.65 3.15
CA THR A 42 -7.61 0.39 3.70
C THR A 42 -7.86 1.15 5.01
N GLU A 43 -7.40 0.60 6.14
CA GLU A 43 -7.55 1.13 7.49
C GLU A 43 -6.45 0.65 8.46
N GLY A 44 -6.31 1.32 9.60
CA GLY A 44 -5.39 0.92 10.68
C GLY A 44 -4.06 1.66 10.68
N GLU A 45 -3.92 2.70 9.86
CA GLU A 45 -2.86 3.71 9.93
C GLU A 45 -3.48 5.12 9.92
N PRO A 46 -2.85 6.12 10.56
CA PRO A 46 -3.36 7.51 10.54
C PRO A 46 -3.50 8.11 9.13
N THR A 47 -2.76 7.57 8.16
CA THR A 47 -2.78 7.97 6.75
C THR A 47 -3.51 6.98 5.86
N SER A 48 -4.27 6.02 6.43
CA SER A 48 -5.05 5.05 5.65
C SER A 48 -5.98 5.78 4.67
N GLN A 49 -5.70 5.68 3.37
CA GLN A 49 -6.30 6.58 2.39
C GLN A 49 -7.82 6.36 2.23
N LEU A 50 -8.31 5.10 2.21
CA LEU A 50 -9.73 4.83 1.99
C LEU A 50 -10.59 5.09 3.23
N TYR A 51 -10.07 4.85 4.43
CA TYR A 51 -10.85 4.98 5.68
C TYR A 51 -10.59 6.30 6.42
N GLU A 52 -9.33 6.68 6.59
CA GLU A 52 -8.99 7.88 7.35
C GLU A 52 -9.18 9.15 6.53
N LEU A 53 -8.66 9.16 5.31
CA LEU A 53 -8.63 10.35 4.45
C LEU A 53 -9.82 10.43 3.50
N GLY A 54 -10.37 9.28 3.09
CA GLY A 54 -11.48 9.21 2.14
C GLY A 54 -11.06 9.57 0.72
N GLU A 55 -9.88 9.11 0.30
CA GLU A 55 -9.28 9.41 -1.00
C GLU A 55 -8.77 8.16 -1.75
N ASP A 56 -8.62 8.31 -3.06
CA ASP A 56 -8.04 7.30 -3.95
C ASP A 56 -6.49 7.37 -4.00
N SER A 57 -5.86 6.50 -4.79
CA SER A 57 -4.41 6.46 -4.96
C SER A 57 -3.83 7.68 -5.68
N LEU A 58 -4.65 8.58 -6.22
CA LEU A 58 -4.21 9.86 -6.78
C LEU A 58 -4.37 11.01 -5.78
N GLY A 59 -4.73 10.72 -4.52
CA GLY A 59 -5.02 11.74 -3.49
C GLY A 59 -6.31 12.52 -3.78
N LYS A 60 -7.21 11.97 -4.60
CA LYS A 60 -8.49 12.62 -4.92
C LYS A 60 -9.57 12.10 -3.96
N PRO A 61 -10.48 12.95 -3.47
CA PRO A 61 -11.60 12.50 -2.67
C PRO A 61 -12.38 11.41 -3.42
N LEU A 62 -12.84 10.39 -2.70
CA LEU A 62 -13.73 9.37 -3.24
C LEU A 62 -15.00 10.02 -3.80
N LYS A 63 -15.49 9.53 -4.95
CA LYS A 63 -16.70 10.05 -5.61
C LYS A 63 -17.48 8.88 -6.17
N GLY A 64 -18.80 8.87 -5.98
CA GLY A 64 -19.66 7.76 -6.38
C GLY A 64 -21.13 8.13 -6.32
N LYS A 65 -22.03 7.15 -6.36
CA LYS A 65 -23.47 7.43 -6.30
C LYS A 65 -23.89 7.98 -4.95
N THR A 66 -23.29 7.49 -3.88
CA THR A 66 -23.60 7.88 -2.48
C THR A 66 -22.74 9.02 -1.95
N ILE A 67 -21.76 9.46 -2.73
CA ILE A 67 -20.74 10.46 -2.40
C ILE A 67 -20.80 11.61 -3.40
N LEU A 68 -20.96 12.83 -2.92
CA LEU A 68 -21.04 14.04 -3.71
C LEU A 68 -19.70 14.34 -4.42
N ARG A 69 -19.75 15.25 -5.41
CA ARG A 69 -18.57 15.57 -6.25
C ARG A 69 -17.42 16.23 -5.49
N ASP A 70 -17.71 16.83 -4.34
CA ASP A 70 -16.80 17.45 -3.39
C ASP A 70 -16.21 16.45 -2.38
N GLY A 71 -16.63 15.18 -2.40
CA GLY A 71 -16.15 14.18 -1.45
C GLY A 71 -16.92 14.17 -0.14
N GLU A 72 -18.16 14.64 -0.11
CA GLU A 72 -19.03 14.52 1.06
C GLU A 72 -20.10 13.42 0.89
N TYR A 73 -20.52 12.79 1.98
CA TYR A 73 -21.68 11.90 1.92
C TYR A 73 -22.97 12.67 1.64
N ARG A 74 -23.88 12.06 0.87
CA ARG A 74 -25.26 12.57 0.78
C ARG A 74 -25.93 12.57 2.16
N PRO A 75 -26.84 13.53 2.47
CA PRO A 75 -27.51 13.59 3.78
C PRO A 75 -28.21 12.30 4.21
N PHE A 76 -28.81 11.57 3.26
CA PHE A 76 -29.41 10.26 3.51
C PHE A 76 -28.35 9.24 3.98
N THR A 77 -27.20 9.18 3.31
CA THR A 77 -26.09 8.29 3.66
C THR A 77 -25.55 8.58 5.06
N ILE A 78 -25.45 9.86 5.44
CA ILE A 78 -25.03 10.26 6.80
C ILE A 78 -26.01 9.72 7.85
N THR A 79 -27.32 9.85 7.61
CA THR A 79 -28.36 9.34 8.51
C THR A 79 -28.23 7.84 8.71
N GLU A 80 -28.08 7.07 7.64
CA GLU A 80 -27.93 5.61 7.71
C GLU A 80 -26.62 5.20 8.40
N LYS A 81 -25.50 5.88 8.12
CA LYS A 81 -24.23 5.60 8.78
C LYS A 81 -24.25 5.90 10.28
N ARG A 82 -24.91 6.97 10.71
CA ARG A 82 -25.12 7.27 12.14
C ARG A 82 -25.90 6.17 12.85
N LYS A 83 -26.96 5.63 12.23
CA LYS A 83 -27.73 4.51 12.79
C LYS A 83 -26.87 3.25 12.98
N LYS A 84 -25.92 3.01 12.07
CA LYS A 84 -24.96 1.89 12.13
C LYS A 84 -23.75 2.17 13.04
N GLY A 85 -23.63 3.35 13.66
CA GLY A 85 -22.45 3.75 14.42
C GLY A 85 -21.18 3.90 13.57
N GLN A 86 -21.33 4.09 12.26
CA GLN A 86 -20.22 4.23 11.32
C GLN A 86 -19.73 5.68 11.23
N LYS A 87 -18.46 5.84 10.87
CA LYS A 87 -17.80 7.13 10.60
C LYS A 87 -18.55 7.93 9.52
N THR A 88 -18.78 9.22 9.78
CA THR A 88 -19.45 10.14 8.84
C THR A 88 -18.65 11.39 8.51
N SER A 89 -17.45 11.57 9.07
CA SER A 89 -16.61 12.76 8.84
C SER A 89 -16.10 12.85 7.39
N ASN A 90 -15.95 11.72 6.71
CA ASN A 90 -15.53 11.60 5.33
C ASN A 90 -16.06 10.29 4.72
N PRO A 91 -16.18 10.21 3.38
CA PRO A 91 -16.43 8.98 2.66
C PRO A 91 -15.41 7.89 2.94
N THR A 92 -15.89 6.66 3.07
CA THR A 92 -15.08 5.45 3.20
C THR A 92 -15.76 4.31 2.47
N LEU A 93 -15.00 3.28 2.11
CA LEU A 93 -15.55 2.07 1.48
C LEU A 93 -15.73 0.92 2.49
N LYS A 94 -15.65 1.23 3.79
CA LYS A 94 -15.94 0.30 4.87
C LYS A 94 -17.44 0.29 5.18
N ASP A 95 -18.13 -0.73 4.66
CA ASP A 95 -19.49 -1.08 5.09
C ASP A 95 -19.52 -2.42 5.83
N SER A 96 -19.61 -3.55 5.11
CA SER A 96 -19.48 -4.89 5.72
C SER A 96 -18.04 -5.34 5.98
N GLY A 97 -17.05 -4.59 5.46
CA GLY A 97 -15.63 -4.94 5.49
C GLY A 97 -15.18 -5.90 4.37
N SER A 98 -16.11 -6.48 3.61
CA SER A 98 -15.80 -7.43 2.51
C SER A 98 -14.79 -6.88 1.49
N PHE A 99 -14.96 -5.64 1.04
CA PHE A 99 -14.02 -5.00 0.11
C PHE A 99 -12.62 -4.89 0.73
N TYR A 100 -12.50 -4.37 1.96
CA TYR A 100 -11.22 -4.20 2.64
C TYR A 100 -10.51 -5.54 2.89
N ASN A 101 -11.27 -6.55 3.29
CA ASN A 101 -10.76 -7.90 3.54
C ASN A 101 -10.29 -8.62 2.26
N SER A 102 -10.64 -8.10 1.08
CA SER A 102 -10.22 -8.68 -0.19
C SER A 102 -8.86 -8.18 -0.68
N PHE A 103 -8.28 -7.17 -0.03
CA PHE A 103 -6.99 -6.63 -0.40
C PHE A 103 -5.88 -7.65 -0.19
N MET A 104 -5.01 -7.75 -1.18
CA MET A 104 -3.82 -8.57 -1.12
C MET A 104 -2.66 -7.90 -1.85
N VAL A 105 -1.45 -8.18 -1.36
CA VAL A 105 -0.21 -7.81 -2.03
C VAL A 105 0.29 -9.03 -2.79
N VAL A 106 0.60 -8.86 -4.07
CA VAL A 106 1.12 -9.91 -4.95
C VAL A 106 2.57 -9.59 -5.30
N PRO A 107 3.55 -10.21 -4.60
CA PRO A 107 4.97 -10.07 -4.89
C PRO A 107 5.33 -10.50 -6.31
N TYR A 108 6.28 -9.78 -6.93
CA TYR A 108 6.95 -10.20 -8.16
C TYR A 108 8.40 -9.71 -8.18
N ARG A 109 9.22 -10.21 -9.11
CA ARG A 109 10.62 -9.76 -9.27
C ARG A 109 10.67 -8.27 -9.63
N GLY A 110 11.13 -7.45 -8.69
CA GLY A 110 11.14 -6.00 -8.80
C GLY A 110 10.11 -5.26 -7.94
N GLY A 111 9.25 -5.97 -7.17
CA GLY A 111 8.33 -5.31 -6.23
C GLY A 111 7.05 -6.11 -5.94
N PHE A 112 5.91 -5.45 -6.08
CA PHE A 112 4.59 -6.02 -5.85
C PHE A 112 3.46 -5.25 -6.56
N GLU A 113 2.32 -5.91 -6.72
CA GLU A 113 1.06 -5.31 -7.14
C GLU A 113 0.05 -5.38 -5.99
N ILE A 114 -0.84 -4.39 -5.86
CA ILE A 114 -1.97 -4.45 -4.92
C ILE A 114 -3.20 -4.90 -5.71
N LYS A 115 -3.91 -5.92 -5.21
CA LYS A 115 -5.16 -6.40 -5.80
C LYS A 115 -6.27 -6.38 -4.75
N ALA A 116 -7.50 -6.21 -5.22
CA ALA A 116 -8.70 -6.34 -4.42
C ALA A 116 -9.84 -6.89 -5.28
N ASN A 117 -10.83 -7.52 -4.65
CA ASN A 117 -12.07 -7.89 -5.30
C ASN A 117 -12.98 -6.65 -5.38
N PRO A 118 -13.34 -6.15 -6.57
CA PRO A 118 -14.13 -4.93 -6.68
C PRO A 118 -15.61 -5.11 -6.32
N PHE A 119 -16.09 -6.35 -6.14
CA PHE A 119 -17.50 -6.61 -5.93
C PHE A 119 -17.91 -6.43 -4.46
N ALA A 120 -18.85 -5.52 -4.24
CA ALA A 120 -19.58 -5.36 -2.99
C ALA A 120 -21.06 -5.72 -3.23
N GLY A 121 -21.39 -7.00 -3.04
CA GLY A 121 -22.68 -7.55 -3.52
C GLY A 121 -22.74 -7.49 -5.05
N ASP A 122 -23.82 -6.91 -5.58
CA ASP A 122 -24.01 -6.75 -7.04
C ASP A 122 -23.33 -5.50 -7.61
N THR A 123 -22.62 -4.72 -6.79
CA THR A 123 -21.97 -3.48 -7.23
C THR A 123 -20.49 -3.72 -7.52
N ASN A 124 -20.04 -3.33 -8.72
CA ASN A 124 -18.63 -3.24 -9.06
C ASN A 124 -18.07 -1.86 -8.67
N LEU A 125 -17.24 -1.81 -7.63
CA LEU A 125 -16.68 -0.56 -7.12
C LEU A 125 -15.70 0.10 -8.08
N PHE A 126 -15.02 -0.65 -8.96
CA PHE A 126 -14.12 -0.05 -9.95
C PHE A 126 -14.88 0.69 -11.05
N GLU A 127 -16.08 0.25 -11.40
CA GLU A 127 -16.94 0.95 -12.34
C GLU A 127 -17.55 2.22 -11.72
N GLU A 128 -17.89 2.18 -10.43
CA GLU A 128 -18.51 3.32 -9.75
C GLU A 128 -17.51 4.40 -9.34
N LEU A 129 -16.35 4.00 -8.81
CA LEU A 129 -15.38 4.89 -8.15
C LEU A 129 -14.07 5.02 -8.94
N GLY A 130 -13.85 4.16 -9.94
CA GLY A 130 -12.57 4.02 -10.64
C GLY A 130 -11.65 2.99 -9.97
N SER A 131 -10.68 2.49 -10.73
CA SER A 131 -9.70 1.49 -10.26
C SER A 131 -8.66 2.06 -9.28
N ASN A 132 -8.54 3.40 -9.18
CA ASN A 132 -7.59 4.06 -8.29
C ASN A 132 -7.90 3.88 -6.80
N ILE A 133 -9.05 3.28 -6.47
CA ILE A 133 -9.34 2.83 -5.10
C ILE A 133 -8.45 1.65 -4.67
N VAL A 134 -7.63 1.11 -5.58
CA VAL A 134 -6.56 0.16 -5.30
C VAL A 134 -5.24 0.77 -5.75
N GLY A 135 -4.26 0.84 -4.84
CA GLY A 135 -3.01 1.59 -5.03
C GLY A 135 -2.75 2.56 -3.88
N LEU A 136 -1.51 3.00 -3.70
CA LEU A 136 -1.14 3.94 -2.63
C LEU A 136 -1.05 5.37 -3.18
N ASN A 137 -1.55 6.34 -2.42
CA ASN A 137 -1.23 7.75 -2.68
C ASN A 137 0.27 8.03 -2.48
N ASP A 138 0.76 9.18 -2.95
CA ASP A 138 2.18 9.53 -2.90
C ASP A 138 2.77 9.48 -1.48
N SER A 139 2.02 9.93 -0.48
CA SER A 139 2.48 9.95 0.92
C SER A 139 2.67 8.55 1.50
N ASN A 140 1.72 7.65 1.24
CA ASN A 140 1.77 6.26 1.68
C ASN A 140 2.78 5.45 0.87
N LEU A 141 2.93 5.76 -0.42
CA LEU A 141 3.97 5.17 -1.25
C LEU A 141 5.36 5.53 -0.71
N GLN A 142 5.56 6.77 -0.26
CA GLN A 142 6.84 7.20 0.32
C GLN A 142 7.18 6.40 1.59
N ILE A 143 6.20 6.12 2.45
CA ILE A 143 6.37 5.24 3.62
C ILE A 143 6.89 3.86 3.20
N VAL A 144 6.27 3.26 2.18
CA VAL A 144 6.70 1.96 1.64
C VAL A 144 8.10 2.04 1.05
N ILE A 145 8.40 3.08 0.27
CA ILE A 145 9.75 3.31 -0.30
C ILE A 145 10.81 3.36 0.81
N ASP A 146 10.54 4.05 1.91
CA ASP A 146 11.50 4.17 2.99
C ASP A 146 11.71 2.85 3.74
N VAL A 147 10.67 2.01 3.86
CA VAL A 147 10.81 0.62 4.33
C VAL A 147 11.73 -0.18 3.40
N TYR A 148 11.53 -0.08 2.09
CA TYR A 148 12.42 -0.74 1.12
C TYR A 148 13.85 -0.25 1.24
N LYS A 149 14.08 1.08 1.27
CA LYS A 149 15.43 1.65 1.40
C LYS A 149 16.15 1.11 2.62
N ASN A 150 15.50 1.10 3.78
CA ASN A 150 16.10 0.60 5.02
C ASN A 150 16.47 -0.88 4.91
N LYS A 151 15.56 -1.71 4.39
CA LYS A 151 15.81 -3.15 4.19
C LYS A 151 16.90 -3.44 3.15
N PHE A 152 16.97 -2.63 2.10
CA PHE A 152 18.05 -2.69 1.12
C PHE A 152 19.40 -2.34 1.75
N LEU A 153 19.45 -1.29 2.57
CA LEU A 153 20.67 -0.90 3.28
C LEU A 153 21.13 -2.01 4.23
N GLU A 154 20.23 -2.63 4.98
CA GLU A 154 20.55 -3.80 5.82
C GLU A 154 21.19 -4.94 5.01
N GLU A 155 20.69 -5.19 3.79
CA GLU A 155 21.19 -6.25 2.92
C GLU A 155 22.56 -5.93 2.31
N VAL A 156 22.82 -4.65 2.00
CA VAL A 156 24.14 -4.15 1.60
C VAL A 156 25.13 -4.22 2.77
N GLU A 157 24.73 -3.79 3.97
CA GLU A 157 25.58 -3.80 5.16
C GLU A 157 26.06 -5.22 5.51
N LYS A 158 25.18 -6.22 5.40
CA LYS A 158 25.56 -7.62 5.63
C LYS A 158 26.71 -8.06 4.71
N ARG A 159 26.73 -7.62 3.45
CA ARG A 159 27.78 -7.96 2.48
C ARG A 159 29.08 -7.19 2.70
N VAL A 160 28.99 -5.95 3.18
CA VAL A 160 30.18 -5.16 3.55
C VAL A 160 30.84 -5.70 4.82
N ARG A 161 30.04 -6.23 5.75
CA ARG A 161 30.53 -6.75 7.03
C ARG A 161 31.01 -8.19 6.97
N ALA A 162 30.44 -9.01 6.08
CA ALA A 162 30.94 -10.34 5.75
C ALA A 162 32.40 -10.28 5.25
#